data_AF-A0A352DPZ4-F1
#
_entry.id   AF-A0A352DPZ4-F1
#
_cell.length_a   1.000
_cell.length_b   1.000
_cell.length_c   1.000
_cell.angle_alpha   90.00
_cell.angle_beta   90.00
_cell.angle_gamma   90.00
#
_symmetry.space_group_name_H-M   'P 1'
#
loop_
_entity.id
_entity.type
_entity.pdbx_description
1 polymer ?
#
loop_
_entity_poly.entity_id
_entity_poly.type
_entity_poly.pdbx_seq_one_letter_code
_entity_poly.pdbx_strand_id
1 'polypeptide(L)'
;MFYKLYTYSPLATLVSLLGSLGAVMSAAGAIVLFSRIKDSALFVLPAILLAALALFLYLYVYRKLSDKINADTIDKKLRKDAKFCARFCNDNPGSYDQVAEMNPDFAAQYTQNEKGKYVKIG
;
A
#
# COMPACT_ATOMS: atom_id res chain seq x y z
N MET A 1 3.98 0.64 13.76
CA MET A 1 3.99 -0.39 12.69
C MET A 1 5.15 -0.08 11.77
N PHE A 2 6.08 -1.03 11.53
CA PHE A 2 7.29 -0.78 10.76
C PHE A 2 7.06 -0.70 9.23
N TYR A 3 5.94 -1.22 8.73
CA TYR A 3 5.48 -1.08 7.35
C TYR A 3 3.96 -1.39 7.29
N LYS A 4 3.28 -1.07 6.19
CA LYS A 4 1.88 -1.47 5.95
C LYS A 4 1.84 -2.74 5.10
N LEU A 5 1.08 -3.73 5.53
CA LEU A 5 0.82 -4.95 4.77
C LEU A 5 -0.45 -4.76 3.93
N TYR A 6 -0.34 -4.97 2.62
CA TYR A 6 -1.48 -4.90 1.70
C TYR A 6 -1.77 -6.28 1.14
N THR A 7 -2.83 -6.92 1.65
CA THR A 7 -3.23 -8.30 1.35
C THR A 7 -3.35 -8.60 -0.14
N TYR A 8 -3.77 -7.62 -0.94
CA TYR A 8 -4.04 -7.80 -2.37
C TYR A 8 -2.98 -7.17 -3.29
N SER A 9 -2.00 -6.45 -2.74
CA SER A 9 -0.95 -5.78 -3.50
C SER A 9 0.44 -5.98 -2.86
N PRO A 10 1.17 -7.03 -3.27
CA PRO A 10 2.55 -7.26 -2.84
C PRO A 10 3.46 -6.08 -3.18
N LEU A 11 3.23 -5.42 -4.31
CA LEU A 11 3.98 -4.23 -4.72
C LEU A 11 3.76 -3.06 -3.76
N ALA A 12 2.51 -2.77 -3.35
CA ALA A 12 2.24 -1.73 -2.36
C ALA A 12 2.92 -2.03 -1.01
N THR A 13 2.94 -3.31 -0.62
CA THR A 13 3.64 -3.77 0.59
C THR A 13 5.15 -3.52 0.50
N LEU A 14 5.76 -3.88 -0.64
CA LEU A 14 7.19 -3.67 -0.87
C LEU A 14 7.54 -2.18 -0.90
N VAL A 15 6.73 -1.34 -1.56
CA VAL A 15 6.93 0.12 -1.57
C VAL A 15 6.77 0.72 -0.18
N SER A 16 5.82 0.23 0.62
CA SER A 16 5.66 0.64 2.01
C SER A 16 6.88 0.27 2.85
N LEU A 17 7.39 -0.96 2.70
CA LEU A 17 8.58 -1.44 3.39
C LEU A 17 9.82 -0.62 3.04
N LEU A 18 10.06 -0.35 1.75
CA LEU A 18 11.19 0.46 1.31
C LEU A 18 11.08 1.91 1.79
N GLY A 19 9.87 2.48 1.72
CA GLY A 19 9.63 3.84 2.19
C GLY A 19 9.90 3.99 3.69
N SER A 20 9.47 3.03 4.51
CA SER A 20 9.70 3.10 5.95
C SER A 20 11.15 2.83 6.33
N LEU A 21 11.81 1.83 5.74
CA LEU A 21 13.23 1.55 5.97
C LEU A 21 14.09 2.74 5.53
N GLY A 22 13.86 3.27 4.34
CA GLY A 22 14.58 4.44 3.84
C GLY A 22 14.39 5.68 4.71
N ALA A 23 13.18 5.90 5.24
CA ALA A 23 12.91 7.00 6.16
C ALA A 23 13.69 6.86 7.48
N VAL A 24 13.71 5.66 8.07
CA VAL A 24 14.45 5.39 9.32
C VAL A 24 15.95 5.56 9.11
N MET A 25 16.49 5.00 8.02
CA MET A 25 17.93 5.13 7.70
C MET A 25 18.33 6.58 7.46
N SER A 26 17.51 7.34 6.72
CA SER A 26 17.74 8.77 6.49
C SER A 26 17.66 9.59 7.78
N ALA A 27 16.70 9.29 8.67
CA ALA A 27 16.58 9.95 9.95
C ALA A 27 17.77 9.65 10.87
N ALA A 28 18.20 8.39 10.95
CA ALA A 28 19.38 8.00 11.73
C ALA A 28 20.65 8.69 11.18
N GLY A 29 20.83 8.74 9.87
CA GLY A 29 21.93 9.45 9.23
C GLY A 29 21.91 10.96 9.54
N ALA A 30 20.74 11.59 9.51
CA ALA A 30 20.59 12.99 9.90
C ALA A 30 21.03 13.21 11.36
N ILE A 31 20.58 12.36 12.29
CA ILE A 31 20.95 12.46 13.72
C ILE A 31 22.47 12.34 13.91
N VAL A 32 23.10 11.39 13.22
CA VAL A 32 24.56 11.20 13.28
C VAL A 32 25.28 12.45 12.77
N LEU A 33 24.84 13.04 11.64
CA LEU A 33 25.44 14.27 11.12
C LEU A 33 25.21 15.47 12.06
N PHE A 34 24.01 15.60 12.63
CA PHE A 34 23.73 16.64 13.62
C PHE A 34 24.63 16.52 14.86
N SER A 35 24.95 15.29 15.30
CA SER A 35 25.86 15.07 16.44
C SER A 35 27.31 15.51 16.16
N ARG A 36 27.71 15.58 14.88
CA ARG A 36 29.05 15.97 14.42
C ARG A 36 29.15 17.44 14.01
N ILE A 37 28.10 18.24 14.17
CA ILE A 37 28.10 19.67 13.81
C ILE A 37 29.16 20.47 14.56
N LYS A 38 29.51 20.06 15.79
CA LYS A 38 30.57 20.73 16.57
C LYS A 38 31.95 20.64 15.89
N ASP A 39 32.16 19.62 15.05
CA ASP A 39 33.43 19.39 14.36
C ASP A 39 33.56 20.24 13.09
N SER A 40 32.45 20.52 12.40
CA SER A 40 32.41 21.39 11.23
C SER A 40 30.99 21.80 10.86
N ALA A 41 30.79 23.08 10.52
CA ALA A 41 29.53 23.58 9.99
C ALA A 41 29.13 22.93 8.65
N LEU A 42 30.08 22.28 7.96
CA LEU A 42 29.83 21.58 6.69
C LEU A 42 28.84 20.42 6.83
N PHE A 43 28.65 19.87 8.04
CA PHE A 43 27.70 18.77 8.28
C PHE A 43 26.23 19.23 8.39
N VAL A 44 25.97 20.53 8.53
CA VAL A 44 24.61 21.07 8.71
C VAL A 44 23.75 20.85 7.46
N LEU A 45 24.27 21.21 6.29
CA LEU A 45 23.54 21.11 5.02
C LEU A 45 23.13 19.65 4.69
N PRO A 46 24.04 18.66 4.70
CA PRO A 46 23.65 17.27 4.44
C PRO A 46 22.73 16.69 5.53
N ALA A 47 22.85 17.13 6.79
CA ALA A 47 21.93 16.71 7.85
C ALA A 47 20.49 17.17 7.59
N ILE A 48 20.31 18.42 7.16
CA ILE A 48 18.99 18.96 6.78
C ILE A 48 18.42 18.22 5.57
N LEU A 49 19.25 17.94 4.55
CA LEU A 49 18.82 17.18 3.37
C LEU A 49 18.37 15.76 3.74
N LEU A 50 19.08 15.07 4.62
CA LEU A 50 18.68 13.74 5.11
C LEU A 50 17.39 13.79 5.92
N ALA A 51 17.21 14.82 6.75
CA ALA A 51 15.96 15.02 7.50
C ALA A 51 14.77 15.27 6.55
N ALA A 52 14.95 16.10 5.53
CA ALA A 52 13.93 16.35 4.50
C ALA A 52 13.63 15.08 3.68
N LEU A 53 14.65 14.30 3.34
CA LEU A 53 14.50 13.02 2.64
C LEU A 53 13.74 12.01 3.50
N ALA A 54 14.03 11.93 4.80
CA ALA A 54 13.31 11.06 5.73
C ALA A 54 11.81 11.42 5.78
N LEU A 55 11.48 12.70 5.85
CA LEU A 55 10.10 13.19 5.81
C LEU A 55 9.43 12.86 4.47
N PHE A 56 10.11 13.06 3.34
CA PHE A 56 9.60 12.72 2.02
C PHE A 56 9.31 11.22 1.88
N LEU A 57 10.26 10.37 2.27
CA LEU A 57 10.10 8.91 2.21
C LEU A 57 8.96 8.44 3.11
N TYR A 58 8.79 9.05 4.29
CA TYR A 58 7.70 8.71 5.18
C TYR A 58 6.34 9.20 4.68
N LEU A 59 6.19 10.48 4.39
CA LEU A 59 4.90 11.09 4.06
C LEU A 59 4.45 10.76 2.63
N TYR A 60 5.37 10.75 1.67
CA TYR A 60 5.03 10.51 0.28
C TYR A 60 5.11 9.03 -0.07
N VAL A 61 6.26 8.38 0.10
CA VAL A 61 6.46 7.00 -0.37
C VAL A 61 5.71 6.00 0.52
N TYR A 62 5.95 6.04 1.82
CA TYR A 62 5.36 5.08 2.77
C TYR A 62 3.85 5.27 2.98
N ARG A 63 3.34 6.52 3.02
CA ARG A 63 1.89 6.77 3.18
C ARG A 63 1.18 6.88 1.84
N LYS A 64 1.50 7.90 1.03
CA LYS A 64 0.68 8.27 -0.13
C LYS A 64 0.83 7.31 -1.32
N LEU A 65 2.06 6.95 -1.69
CA LEU A 65 2.35 6.16 -2.89
C LEU A 65 1.94 4.69 -2.71
N SER A 66 2.26 4.09 -1.56
CA SER A 66 1.85 2.72 -1.22
C SER A 66 0.33 2.56 -1.21
N ASP A 67 -0.41 3.49 -0.57
CA ASP A 67 -1.88 3.50 -0.55
C ASP A 67 -2.44 3.63 -1.96
N LYS A 68 -1.87 4.52 -2.79
CA LYS A 68 -2.26 4.70 -4.19
C LYS A 68 -2.03 3.43 -5.03
N ILE A 69 -0.85 2.82 -4.92
CA ILE A 69 -0.53 1.57 -5.65
C ILE A 69 -1.50 0.46 -5.24
N ASN A 70 -1.83 0.36 -3.95
CA ASN A 70 -2.80 -0.63 -3.50
C ASN A 70 -4.19 -0.38 -4.10
N ALA A 71 -4.69 0.85 -4.04
CA ALA A 71 -5.98 1.22 -4.61
C ALA A 71 -6.04 0.92 -6.12
N ASP A 72 -5.03 1.34 -6.87
CA ASP A 72 -4.93 1.08 -8.32
C ASP A 72 -4.84 -0.42 -8.62
N THR A 73 -4.17 -1.21 -7.78
CA THR A 73 -4.06 -2.67 -7.94
C THR A 73 -5.42 -3.34 -7.70
N ILE A 74 -6.14 -2.92 -6.65
CA ILE A 74 -7.45 -3.47 -6.31
C ILE A 74 -8.44 -3.12 -7.42
N ASP A 75 -8.55 -1.86 -7.84
CA ASP A 75 -9.47 -1.43 -8.91
C ASP A 75 -9.21 -2.20 -10.22
N LYS A 76 -7.94 -2.33 -10.63
CA LYS A 76 -7.57 -3.10 -11.83
C LYS A 76 -7.98 -4.57 -11.74
N LYS A 77 -7.84 -5.19 -10.56
CA LYS A 77 -8.20 -6.59 -10.36
C LYS A 77 -9.71 -6.78 -10.30
N LEU A 78 -10.44 -5.87 -9.63
CA LEU A 78 -11.90 -5.88 -9.61
C LEU A 78 -12.46 -5.83 -11.03
N ARG A 79 -11.90 -4.99 -11.92
CA ARG A 79 -12.38 -4.89 -13.30
C ARG A 79 -12.04 -6.07 -14.22
N LYS A 80 -11.04 -6.89 -13.86
CA LYS A 80 -10.45 -7.87 -14.80
C LYS A 80 -10.49 -9.32 -14.35
N ASP A 81 -10.64 -9.58 -13.05
CA ASP A 81 -10.52 -10.91 -12.47
C ASP A 81 -11.76 -11.24 -11.63
N ALA A 82 -12.68 -12.02 -12.22
CA ALA A 82 -13.91 -12.46 -11.56
C ALA A 82 -13.64 -13.33 -10.32
N LYS A 83 -12.55 -14.11 -10.30
CA LYS A 83 -12.17 -14.91 -9.13
C LYS A 83 -11.67 -14.03 -7.99
N PHE A 84 -10.93 -12.98 -8.32
CA PHE A 84 -10.54 -11.95 -7.35
C PHE A 84 -11.76 -11.25 -6.77
N CYS A 85 -12.75 -10.89 -7.59
CA CYS A 85 -14.01 -10.28 -7.15
C CYS A 85 -14.74 -11.15 -6.12
N ALA A 86 -14.89 -12.45 -6.39
CA ALA A 86 -15.51 -13.38 -5.44
C ALA A 86 -14.79 -13.40 -4.09
N ARG A 87 -13.45 -13.44 -4.10
CA ARG A 87 -12.65 -13.37 -2.88
C ARG A 87 -12.84 -12.04 -2.16
N PHE A 88 -12.79 -10.92 -2.89
CA PHE A 88 -12.95 -9.59 -2.33
C PHE A 88 -14.33 -9.38 -1.68
N CYS A 89 -15.41 -9.81 -2.32
CA CYS A 89 -16.77 -9.74 -1.78
C CYS A 89 -16.97 -10.64 -0.55
N ASN A 90 -16.28 -11.79 -0.50
CA ASN A 90 -16.28 -12.65 0.67
C ASN A 90 -15.52 -12.03 1.86
N ASP A 91 -14.44 -11.31 1.59
CA ASP A 91 -13.65 -10.61 2.61
C ASP A 91 -14.30 -9.27 3.02
N ASN A 92 -15.20 -8.71 2.21
CA ASN A 92 -15.89 -7.43 2.43
C ASN A 92 -17.41 -7.58 2.18
N PRO A 93 -18.18 -8.13 3.14
CA PRO A 93 -19.62 -8.30 2.99
C PRO A 93 -20.31 -6.96 2.65
N GLY A 94 -21.22 -6.96 1.66
CA GLY A 94 -21.94 -5.77 1.20
C GLY A 94 -21.29 -5.02 0.03
N SER A 95 -20.15 -5.47 -0.47
CA SER A 95 -19.50 -4.89 -1.67
C SER A 95 -19.98 -5.46 -3.00
N TYR A 96 -20.92 -6.41 -2.99
CA TYR A 96 -21.34 -7.14 -4.18
C TYR A 96 -21.87 -6.24 -5.30
N ASP A 97 -22.83 -5.36 -5.01
CA ASP A 97 -23.48 -4.54 -6.04
C ASP A 97 -22.46 -3.67 -6.79
N GLN A 98 -21.53 -3.05 -6.05
CA GLN A 98 -20.45 -2.24 -6.62
C GLN A 98 -19.50 -3.08 -7.49
N VAL A 99 -19.13 -4.29 -7.03
CA VAL A 99 -18.19 -5.15 -7.74
C VAL A 99 -18.85 -5.80 -8.98
N ALA A 100 -20.13 -6.16 -8.89
CA ALA A 100 -20.92 -6.68 -10.00
C ALA A 100 -21.09 -5.64 -11.12
N GLU A 101 -21.28 -4.36 -10.77
CA GLU A 101 -21.32 -3.27 -11.74
C GLU A 101 -19.97 -3.07 -12.45
N MET A 102 -18.86 -3.24 -11.72
CA MET A 102 -17.51 -3.11 -12.30
C MET A 102 -17.08 -4.31 -13.14
N ASN A 103 -17.64 -5.49 -12.89
CA ASN A 103 -17.24 -6.74 -13.52
C ASN A 103 -18.45 -7.64 -13.80
N PRO A 104 -19.05 -7.52 -14.99
CA PRO A 104 -20.20 -8.32 -15.38
C PRO A 104 -19.89 -9.84 -15.40
N ASP A 105 -18.66 -10.24 -15.71
CA ASP A 105 -18.25 -11.65 -15.73
C ASP A 105 -18.30 -12.26 -14.32
N PHE A 106 -18.01 -11.47 -13.28
CA PHE A 106 -18.18 -11.91 -11.90
C PHE A 106 -19.65 -12.19 -11.58
N ALA A 107 -20.56 -11.28 -11.94
CA ALA A 107 -21.99 -11.46 -11.72
C ALA A 107 -22.56 -12.65 -12.50
N ALA A 108 -22.02 -12.92 -13.70
CA ALA A 108 -22.45 -14.05 -14.52
C ALA A 108 -21.92 -15.41 -14.03
N GLN A 109 -20.74 -15.44 -13.41
CA GLN A 109 -20.07 -16.69 -13.03
C GLN A 109 -20.17 -17.05 -11.55
N TYR A 110 -20.63 -16.14 -10.67
CA TYR A 110 -20.67 -16.37 -9.23
C TYR A 110 -22.04 -16.05 -8.63
N THR A 111 -22.47 -16.88 -7.68
CA THR A 111 -23.70 -16.69 -6.93
C THR A 111 -23.44 -16.81 -5.43
N GLN A 112 -24.32 -16.23 -4.61
CA GLN A 112 -24.24 -16.33 -3.16
C GLN A 112 -24.83 -17.68 -2.70
N ASN A 113 -24.10 -18.43 -1.90
CA ASN A 113 -24.59 -19.66 -1.29
C ASN A 113 -25.36 -19.40 0.03
N GLU A 114 -25.93 -20.46 0.60
CA GLU A 114 -26.67 -20.42 1.88
C GLU A 114 -25.86 -19.87 3.08
N LYS A 115 -24.53 -19.85 2.97
CA LYS A 115 -23.61 -19.31 4.00
C LYS A 115 -23.23 -17.85 3.73
N GLY A 116 -23.88 -17.20 2.77
CA GLY A 116 -23.60 -15.83 2.38
C GLY A 116 -22.32 -15.63 1.57
N LYS A 117 -21.65 -16.72 1.12
CA LYS A 117 -20.39 -16.67 0.37
C LYS A 117 -20.62 -16.75 -1.13
N TYR A 118 -19.86 -15.96 -1.90
CA TYR A 118 -19.85 -16.00 -3.36
C TYR A 118 -19.02 -17.18 -3.87
N VAL A 119 -19.68 -18.10 -4.57
CA VAL A 119 -19.11 -19.33 -5.14
C VAL A 119 -19.41 -19.41 -6.64
N LYS A 120 -18.55 -20.10 -7.38
CA LYS A 120 -18.69 -20.21 -8.84
C LYS A 120 -19.94 -21.05 -9.19
N ILE A 121 -20.73 -20.56 -10.14
CA ILE A 121 -21.84 -21.28 -10.74
C ILE A 121 -21.23 -22.41 -11.60
N GLY A 122 -21.60 -23.65 -11.27
CA GLY A 122 -21.10 -24.85 -11.95
C GLY A 122 -21.62 -25.00 -13.37
#